data_AF-A0A6P5ZA33-F1
#
_entry.id   AF-A0A6P5ZA33-F1
#
_cell.length_a   1.000
_cell.length_b   1.000
_cell.length_c   1.000
_cell.angle_alpha   90.00
_cell.angle_beta   90.00
_cell.angle_gamma   90.00
#
_symmetry.space_group_name_H-M   'P 1'
#
loop_
_entity.id
_entity.type
_entity.pdbx_description
1 polymer ?
#
loop_
_entity_poly.entity_id
_entity_poly.type
_entity_poly.pdbx_seq_one_letter_code
_entity_poly.pdbx_strand_id
1 'polypeptide(L)'
;MMIDRYSIALFLVLSFLVGVLDASAGDSDLRYRACVAQCEKTGCVGERCFPHCKFPSDRVAIEGPWYMQEPLYLKWKQWDCHSDCRYNCMIDREKEREALGDGPVKYHGKWPFRRVFGIQEPASVAFSALNLAMHFHGWLSFFILLYYNLPLKQDKKAYYEFASLWHIYGLLSMNSWFWSAVFHSRDVDLTEKLDYSSAVALLGYSLILAILRSFNVRDEAARVMVAAPFLAFVTTHILYLNFYTLDYGWNMKVCKVMGVAHEG
;
A
#
# COMPACT_ATOMS: atom_id res chain seq x y z
N MET A 1 -18.36 -12.56 42.96
CA MET A 1 -17.18 -11.72 42.64
C MET A 1 -17.41 -11.16 41.24
N MET A 2 -18.02 -9.97 41.16
CA MET A 2 -18.33 -9.32 39.88
C MET A 2 -17.03 -8.69 39.36
N ILE A 3 -16.58 -9.14 38.20
CA ILE A 3 -15.45 -8.51 37.51
C ILE A 3 -15.92 -7.10 37.11
N ASP A 4 -15.24 -6.09 37.65
CA ASP A 4 -15.59 -4.69 37.46
C ASP A 4 -15.47 -4.31 35.97
N ARG A 5 -16.37 -3.45 35.46
CA ARG A 5 -16.39 -3.02 34.06
C ARG A 5 -15.05 -2.39 33.65
N TYR A 6 -14.38 -1.75 34.61
CA TYR A 6 -13.04 -1.19 34.44
C TYR A 6 -11.96 -2.27 34.29
N SER A 7 -12.09 -3.42 34.96
CA SER A 7 -11.16 -4.55 34.81
C SER A 7 -11.31 -5.20 33.43
N ILE A 8 -12.53 -5.32 32.89
CA ILE A 8 -12.75 -5.85 31.53
C ILE A 8 -12.18 -4.89 30.48
N ALA A 9 -12.41 -3.58 30.63
CA ALA A 9 -11.82 -2.56 29.75
C ALA A 9 -10.29 -2.56 29.84
N LEU A 10 -9.72 -2.73 31.05
CA LEU A 10 -8.28 -2.85 31.27
C LEU A 10 -7.72 -4.12 30.60
N PHE A 11 -8.37 -5.28 30.72
CA PHE A 11 -7.95 -6.51 30.04
C PHE A 11 -8.09 -6.43 28.51
N LEU A 12 -9.12 -5.77 28.00
CA LEU A 12 -9.26 -5.49 26.57
C LEU A 12 -8.13 -4.57 26.08
N VAL A 13 -7.87 -3.46 26.78
CA VAL A 13 -6.76 -2.54 26.46
C VAL A 13 -5.40 -3.23 26.57
N LEU A 14 -5.17 -4.04 27.59
CA LEU A 14 -3.94 -4.84 27.72
C LEU A 14 -3.82 -5.90 26.62
N SER A 15 -4.92 -6.53 26.20
CA SER A 15 -4.90 -7.48 25.07
C SER A 15 -4.57 -6.81 23.73
N PHE A 16 -4.88 -5.51 23.58
CA PHE A 16 -4.45 -4.70 22.44
C PHE A 16 -2.99 -4.23 22.52
N LEU A 17 -2.41 -4.19 23.73
CA LEU A 17 -1.02 -3.80 23.99
C LEU A 17 -0.04 -4.98 23.90
N VAL A 18 -0.51 -6.22 24.07
CA VAL A 18 0.29 -7.41 23.77
C VAL A 18 0.26 -7.66 22.26
N GLY A 19 1.02 -6.84 21.52
CA GLY A 19 1.42 -7.22 20.17
C GLY A 19 2.29 -8.45 20.27
N VAL A 20 1.77 -9.61 19.86
CA VAL A 20 2.64 -10.75 19.55
C VAL A 20 3.54 -10.27 18.41
N LEU A 21 4.83 -10.13 18.68
CA LEU A 21 5.86 -9.95 17.66
C LEU A 21 5.97 -11.28 16.91
N ASP A 22 4.99 -11.56 16.08
CA ASP A 22 4.97 -12.76 15.27
C ASP A 22 5.88 -12.48 14.07
N ALA A 23 7.16 -12.84 14.23
CA ALA A 23 8.03 -12.96 13.08
C ALA A 23 7.41 -14.03 12.17
N SER A 24 7.24 -13.71 10.89
CA SER A 24 6.55 -14.58 9.95
C SER A 24 7.14 -15.99 10.01
N ALA A 25 6.33 -17.05 9.87
CA ALA A 25 6.80 -18.43 9.98
C ALA A 25 7.95 -18.75 9.01
N GLY A 26 8.00 -18.11 7.84
CA GLY A 26 9.14 -18.19 6.92
C GLY A 26 10.39 -17.45 7.39
N ASP A 27 10.25 -16.35 8.13
CA ASP A 27 11.38 -15.55 8.64
C ASP A 27 12.10 -16.24 9.79
N SER A 28 11.42 -17.14 10.50
CA SER A 28 12.01 -17.99 11.54
C SER A 28 12.71 -19.23 10.99
N ASP A 29 12.54 -19.57 9.70
CA ASP A 29 13.19 -20.71 9.07
C ASP A 29 14.72 -20.48 8.95
N LEU A 30 15.49 -21.30 9.65
CA LEU A 30 16.95 -21.21 9.69
C LEU A 30 17.59 -21.41 8.30
N ARG A 31 17.01 -22.26 7.45
CA ARG A 31 17.53 -22.51 6.09
C ARG A 31 17.32 -21.29 5.21
N TYR A 32 16.15 -20.67 5.31
CA TYR A 32 15.85 -19.43 4.62
C TYR A 32 16.85 -18.32 5.02
N ARG A 33 17.05 -18.10 6.32
CA ARG A 33 17.99 -17.09 6.83
C ARG A 33 19.43 -17.36 6.38
N ALA A 34 19.86 -18.62 6.41
CA ALA A 34 21.19 -19.01 5.94
C ALA A 34 21.37 -18.74 4.44
N CYS A 35 20.37 -19.06 3.62
CA CYS A 35 20.39 -18.78 2.18
C CYS A 35 20.52 -17.28 1.90
N VAL A 36 19.72 -16.44 2.57
CA VAL A 36 19.77 -14.98 2.38
C VAL A 36 21.14 -14.43 2.78
N ALA A 37 21.65 -14.83 3.95
CA ALA A 37 22.97 -14.39 4.42
C ALA A 37 24.13 -14.86 3.53
N GLN A 38 24.00 -16.03 2.89
CA GLN A 38 24.98 -16.51 1.91
C GLN A 38 24.88 -15.72 0.61
N CYS A 39 23.67 -15.54 0.08
CA CYS A 39 23.44 -14.80 -1.16
C CYS A 39 23.90 -13.34 -1.07
N GLU A 40 23.71 -12.68 0.07
CA GLU A 40 24.23 -11.34 0.30
C GLU A 40 25.76 -11.28 0.30
N LYS A 41 26.47 -12.39 0.54
CA LYS A 41 27.94 -12.42 0.50
C LYS A 41 28.47 -12.82 -0.87
N THR A 42 27.82 -13.79 -1.50
CA THR A 42 28.27 -14.39 -2.76
C THR A 42 27.66 -13.72 -4.00
N GLY A 43 26.54 -13.01 -3.82
CA GLY A 43 25.69 -12.52 -4.90
C GLY A 43 24.96 -13.63 -5.66
N CYS A 44 24.87 -14.85 -5.11
CA CYS A 44 24.28 -16.00 -5.80
C CYS A 44 23.40 -16.88 -4.90
N VAL A 45 22.32 -17.40 -5.47
CA VAL A 45 21.48 -18.49 -4.90
C VAL A 45 21.63 -19.72 -5.79
N GLY A 46 22.40 -20.72 -5.33
CA GLY A 46 22.75 -21.88 -6.15
C GLY A 46 23.51 -21.45 -7.41
N GLU A 47 23.02 -21.82 -8.58
CA GLU A 47 23.60 -21.44 -9.88
C GLU A 47 23.16 -20.05 -10.38
N ARG A 48 22.16 -19.43 -9.73
CA ARG A 48 21.65 -18.10 -10.10
C ARG A 48 22.49 -17.03 -9.43
N CYS A 49 23.28 -16.29 -10.21
CA CYS A 49 24.07 -15.16 -9.73
C CYS A 49 23.51 -13.82 -10.24
N PHE A 50 23.49 -12.83 -9.36
CA PHE A 50 22.97 -11.49 -9.63
C PHE A 50 24.13 -10.52 -9.90
N PRO A 51 24.28 -10.00 -11.14
CA PRO A 51 25.41 -9.13 -11.47
C PRO A 51 25.48 -7.84 -10.66
N HIS A 52 24.33 -7.33 -10.22
CA HIS A 52 24.20 -6.12 -9.40
C HIS A 52 24.51 -6.38 -7.90
N CYS A 53 24.64 -7.65 -7.49
CA CYS A 53 25.12 -8.03 -6.15
C CYS A 53 26.64 -8.07 -6.04
N LYS A 54 27.39 -7.64 -7.07
CA LYS A 54 28.86 -7.60 -6.99
C LYS A 54 29.28 -6.50 -6.01
N PHE A 55 29.60 -6.91 -4.79
CA PHE A 55 30.31 -6.05 -3.85
C PHE A 55 31.71 -5.79 -4.39
N PRO A 56 32.16 -4.53 -4.50
CA PRO A 56 33.53 -4.25 -4.89
C PRO A 56 34.44 -4.86 -3.82
N SER A 57 35.06 -6.00 -4.14
CA SER A 57 36.17 -6.53 -3.38
C SER A 57 37.33 -5.55 -3.54
N ASP A 58 37.70 -4.93 -2.42
CA ASP A 58 38.85 -4.06 -2.25
C ASP A 58 38.81 -2.69 -2.98
N ARG A 59 38.94 -1.65 -2.14
CA ARG A 59 39.19 -0.24 -2.42
C ARG A 59 39.84 0.06 -3.78
N VAL A 60 39.02 0.26 -4.82
CA VAL A 60 39.31 1.29 -5.83
C VAL A 60 37.99 1.91 -6.27
N ALA A 61 37.57 2.97 -5.58
CA ALA A 61 36.62 3.92 -6.15
C ALA A 61 37.37 4.67 -7.27
N ILE A 62 37.42 4.08 -8.47
CA ILE A 62 37.78 4.84 -9.65
C ILE A 62 36.56 5.70 -9.97
N GLU A 63 36.71 7.00 -9.79
CA GLU A 63 35.83 8.04 -10.31
C GLU A 63 35.63 7.81 -11.82
N GLY A 64 34.57 7.08 -12.16
CA GLY A 64 34.12 6.91 -13.53
C GLY A 64 33.49 8.21 -14.05
N PRO A 65 33.60 8.50 -15.36
CA PRO A 65 32.96 9.68 -15.93
C PRO A 65 31.45 9.70 -15.65
N TRP A 66 30.90 10.87 -15.33
CA TRP A 66 29.50 11.11 -14.95
C TRP A 66 28.46 10.50 -15.91
N TYR A 67 28.83 10.22 -17.16
CA TYR A 67 27.98 9.63 -18.19
C TYR A 67 27.94 8.09 -18.20
N MET A 68 28.74 7.40 -17.37
CA MET A 68 28.65 5.95 -17.15
C MET A 68 27.71 5.57 -15.99
N GLN A 69 27.06 6.55 -15.36
CA GLN A 69 26.00 6.26 -14.40
C GLN A 69 24.83 5.62 -15.14
N GLU A 70 24.41 4.44 -14.68
CA GLU A 70 23.23 3.78 -15.24
C GLU A 70 22.04 4.74 -15.25
N PRO A 71 21.34 4.88 -16.38
CA PRO A 71 20.09 5.63 -16.46
C PRO A 71 19.16 5.28 -15.30
N LEU A 72 18.50 6.29 -14.72
CA LEU A 72 17.57 6.11 -13.61
C LEU A 72 16.48 5.07 -13.91
N TYR A 73 16.09 4.92 -15.18
CA TYR A 73 15.12 3.90 -15.60
C TYR A 73 15.67 2.46 -15.54
N LEU A 74 16.98 2.24 -15.74
CA LEU A 74 17.62 0.94 -15.57
C LEU A 74 17.80 0.63 -14.09
N LYS A 75 18.18 1.64 -13.30
CA LYS A 75 18.23 1.54 -11.82
C LYS A 75 16.85 1.25 -11.22
N TRP A 76 15.79 1.77 -11.84
CA TRP A 76 14.40 1.46 -11.46
C TRP A 76 13.93 0.08 -11.95
N LYS A 77 14.56 -0.53 -12.96
CA LYS A 77 14.26 -1.91 -13.37
C LYS A 77 15.03 -2.95 -12.54
N GLN A 78 16.24 -2.63 -12.10
CA GLN A 78 17.07 -3.53 -11.32
C GLN A 78 16.56 -3.64 -9.88
N TRP A 79 16.34 -4.85 -9.39
CA TRP A 79 16.06 -5.09 -7.98
C TRP A 79 17.34 -4.86 -7.17
N ASP A 80 17.20 -4.49 -5.91
CA ASP A 80 18.32 -4.46 -4.98
C ASP A 80 18.78 -5.89 -4.67
N CYS A 81 20.08 -6.05 -4.42
CA CYS A 81 20.66 -7.35 -4.15
C CYS A 81 19.94 -8.09 -3.01
N HIS A 82 19.58 -7.34 -1.96
CA HIS A 82 18.91 -7.87 -0.78
C HIS A 82 17.52 -8.44 -1.13
N SER A 83 16.70 -7.71 -1.87
CA SER A 83 15.37 -8.21 -2.28
C SER A 83 15.44 -9.40 -3.23
N ASP A 84 16.40 -9.44 -4.15
CA ASP A 84 16.58 -10.58 -5.06
C ASP A 84 17.04 -11.84 -4.32
N CYS A 85 17.95 -11.70 -3.34
CA CYS A 85 18.34 -12.77 -2.44
C CYS A 85 17.14 -13.28 -1.63
N ARG A 86 16.38 -12.38 -0.98
CA ARG A 86 15.17 -12.75 -0.22
C ARG A 86 14.16 -13.49 -1.08
N TYR A 87 13.90 -13.00 -2.28
CA TYR A 87 12.93 -13.59 -3.21
C TYR A 87 13.35 -14.98 -3.68
N ASN A 88 14.58 -15.15 -4.17
CA ASN A 88 15.02 -16.45 -4.70
C ASN A 88 15.16 -17.51 -3.60
N CYS A 89 15.67 -17.14 -2.42
CA CYS A 89 15.74 -18.04 -1.27
C CYS A 89 14.34 -18.46 -0.79
N MET A 90 13.37 -17.53 -0.77
CA MET A 90 11.98 -17.83 -0.45
C MET A 90 11.39 -18.83 -1.46
N ILE A 91 11.53 -18.57 -2.76
CA ILE A 91 10.99 -19.45 -3.80
C ILE A 91 11.59 -20.85 -3.74
N ASP A 92 12.90 -20.97 -3.51
CA ASP A 92 13.56 -22.27 -3.39
C ASP A 92 13.09 -23.02 -2.14
N ARG A 93 12.93 -22.32 -1.02
CA ARG A 93 12.42 -22.93 0.20
C ARG A 93 10.98 -23.42 0.05
N GLU A 94 10.12 -22.64 -0.61
CA GLU A 94 8.74 -23.04 -0.87
C GLU A 94 8.64 -24.24 -1.82
N LYS A 95 9.53 -24.36 -2.80
CA LYS A 95 9.62 -25.59 -3.62
C LYS A 95 9.99 -26.82 -2.80
N GLU A 96 10.93 -26.68 -1.85
CA GLU A 96 11.29 -27.77 -0.94
C GLU A 96 10.12 -28.16 -0.04
N ARG A 97 9.37 -27.19 0.49
CA ARG A 97 8.16 -27.43 1.29
C ARG A 97 7.08 -28.13 0.48
N GLU A 98 6.81 -27.65 -0.73
CA GLU A 98 5.85 -28.27 -1.67
C GLU A 98 6.24 -29.73 -1.97
N ALA A 99 7.54 -30.01 -2.19
CA ALA A 99 8.03 -31.37 -2.41
C ALA A 99 7.86 -32.29 -1.19
N LEU A 100 7.82 -31.73 0.02
CA LEU A 100 7.56 -32.45 1.27
C LEU A 100 6.07 -32.55 1.62
N GLY A 101 5.18 -31.93 0.81
CA GLY A 101 3.74 -31.88 1.06
C GLY A 101 3.32 -30.83 2.09
N ASP A 102 4.22 -29.93 2.49
CA ASP A 102 3.91 -28.83 3.40
C ASP A 102 3.18 -27.70 2.67
N GLY A 103 2.26 -27.03 3.39
CA GLY A 103 1.59 -25.83 2.89
C GLY A 103 2.53 -24.61 2.83
N PRO A 104 2.17 -23.60 2.01
CA PRO A 104 2.96 -22.39 1.89
C PRO A 104 2.94 -21.56 3.17
N VAL A 105 4.01 -20.80 3.41
CA VAL A 105 4.11 -19.88 4.56
C VAL A 105 4.43 -18.46 4.12
N LYS A 106 4.14 -17.50 4.99
CA LYS A 106 4.48 -16.09 4.75
C LYS A 106 5.95 -15.82 5.08
N TYR A 107 6.58 -14.92 4.34
CA TYR A 107 7.92 -14.37 4.59
C TYR A 107 7.81 -12.84 4.59
N HIS A 108 8.37 -12.18 5.60
CA HIS A 108 8.30 -10.72 5.80
C HIS A 108 6.86 -10.18 5.68
N GLY A 109 5.89 -10.93 6.20
CA GLY A 109 4.46 -10.59 6.14
C GLY A 109 3.77 -10.85 4.78
N LYS A 110 4.50 -11.29 3.75
CA LYS A 110 4.02 -11.48 2.38
C LYS A 110 3.93 -12.97 2.02
N TRP A 111 3.01 -13.30 1.12
CA TRP A 111 2.90 -14.66 0.57
C TRP A 111 3.93 -14.86 -0.56
N PRO A 112 4.39 -16.11 -0.80
CA PRO A 112 5.45 -16.38 -1.76
C PRO A 112 4.92 -16.43 -3.20
N PHE A 113 4.64 -15.25 -3.77
CA PHE A 113 4.20 -15.13 -5.15
C PHE A 113 5.37 -15.25 -6.13
N ARG A 114 5.14 -15.91 -7.27
CA ARG A 114 6.12 -15.99 -8.37
C ARG A 114 6.01 -14.74 -9.25
N ARG A 115 7.13 -14.04 -9.43
CA ARG A 115 7.28 -12.91 -10.37
C ARG A 115 7.10 -13.39 -11.82
N VAL A 116 6.33 -12.66 -12.63
CA VAL A 116 6.09 -12.96 -14.05
C VAL A 116 6.40 -11.70 -14.87
N PHE A 117 7.30 -11.80 -15.87
CA PHE A 117 7.74 -10.65 -16.68
C PHE A 117 8.22 -9.42 -15.88
N GLY A 118 8.78 -9.63 -14.69
CA GLY A 118 9.23 -8.55 -13.80
C GLY A 118 8.13 -7.92 -12.94
N ILE A 119 6.88 -8.38 -13.05
CA ILE A 119 5.75 -7.99 -12.17
C ILE A 119 5.72 -8.92 -10.96
N GLN A 120 5.63 -8.35 -9.76
CA GLN A 120 5.58 -9.12 -8.51
C GLN A 120 4.25 -9.83 -8.32
N GLU A 121 3.13 -9.13 -8.50
CA GLU A 121 1.78 -9.68 -8.28
C GLU A 121 0.86 -9.43 -9.48
N PRO A 122 0.95 -10.23 -10.56
CA PRO A 122 0.23 -9.97 -11.81
C PRO A 122 -1.29 -9.86 -11.66
N ALA A 123 -1.89 -10.71 -10.81
CA ALA A 123 -3.32 -10.67 -10.54
C ALA A 123 -3.73 -9.37 -9.82
N SER A 124 -3.00 -8.98 -8.76
CA SER A 124 -3.26 -7.74 -8.02
C SER A 124 -3.11 -6.50 -8.91
N VAL A 125 -2.11 -6.49 -9.81
CA VAL A 125 -1.95 -5.42 -10.82
C VAL A 125 -3.15 -5.37 -11.76
N ALA A 126 -3.59 -6.51 -12.29
CA ALA A 126 -4.74 -6.57 -13.19
C ALA A 126 -6.02 -6.09 -12.51
N PHE A 127 -6.31 -6.55 -11.29
CA PHE A 127 -7.48 -6.10 -10.53
C PHE A 127 -7.41 -4.60 -10.20
N SER A 128 -6.23 -4.08 -9.84
CA SER A 128 -6.05 -2.64 -9.58
C SER A 128 -6.26 -1.80 -10.84
N ALA A 129 -5.73 -2.24 -11.98
CA ALA A 129 -5.91 -1.57 -13.26
C ALA A 129 -7.37 -1.59 -13.73
N LEU A 130 -8.09 -2.70 -13.52
CA LEU A 130 -9.52 -2.79 -13.81
C LEU A 130 -10.32 -1.84 -12.91
N ASN A 131 -10.04 -1.79 -11.61
CA ASN A 131 -10.68 -0.83 -10.70
C ASN A 131 -10.41 0.62 -11.13
N LEU A 132 -9.16 0.96 -11.47
CA LEU A 132 -8.81 2.26 -12.00
C LEU A 132 -9.63 2.61 -13.25
N ALA A 133 -9.76 1.68 -14.20
CA ALA A 133 -10.54 1.88 -15.42
C ALA A 133 -12.03 2.11 -15.10
N MET A 134 -12.60 1.36 -14.17
CA MET A 134 -14.00 1.53 -13.76
C MET A 134 -14.24 2.87 -13.06
N HIS A 135 -13.34 3.30 -12.17
CA HIS A 135 -13.42 4.62 -11.54
C HIS A 135 -13.29 5.75 -12.55
N PHE A 136 -12.37 5.63 -13.52
CA PHE A 136 -12.23 6.60 -14.61
C PHE A 136 -13.50 6.68 -15.46
N HIS A 137 -14.03 5.53 -15.88
CA HIS A 137 -15.26 5.45 -16.67
C HIS A 137 -16.46 6.06 -15.91
N GLY A 138 -16.61 5.74 -14.62
CA GLY A 138 -17.67 6.29 -13.78
C GLY A 138 -17.55 7.80 -13.58
N TRP A 139 -16.35 8.30 -13.30
CA TRP A 139 -16.09 9.73 -13.17
C TRP A 139 -16.35 10.49 -14.47
N LEU A 140 -15.93 9.95 -15.62
CA LEU A 140 -16.17 10.55 -16.93
C LEU A 140 -17.66 10.57 -17.27
N SER A 141 -18.37 9.47 -17.02
CA SER A 141 -19.82 9.38 -17.22
C SER A 141 -20.57 10.40 -16.36
N PHE A 142 -20.17 10.56 -15.10
CA PHE A 142 -20.73 11.57 -14.18
C PHE A 142 -20.42 13.00 -14.64
N PHE A 143 -19.18 13.27 -15.09
CA PHE A 143 -18.79 14.54 -15.67
C PHE A 143 -19.65 14.89 -16.89
N ILE A 144 -19.80 13.96 -17.83
CA ILE A 144 -20.62 14.17 -19.04
C ILE A 144 -22.07 14.46 -18.67
N LEU A 145 -22.65 13.69 -17.74
CA LEU A 145 -24.01 13.91 -17.25
C LEU A 145 -24.21 15.31 -16.67
N LEU A 146 -23.28 15.77 -15.81
CA LEU A 146 -23.38 17.07 -15.16
C LEU A 146 -23.26 18.25 -16.12
N TYR A 147 -22.35 18.18 -17.09
CA TYR A 147 -22.01 19.33 -17.94
C TYR A 147 -22.78 19.39 -19.26
N TYR A 148 -23.19 18.24 -19.80
CA TYR A 148 -23.84 18.19 -21.13
C TYR A 148 -25.31 17.83 -21.10
N ASN A 149 -25.76 17.03 -20.12
CA ASN A 149 -27.14 16.53 -20.09
C ASN A 149 -28.03 17.25 -19.08
N LEU A 150 -27.46 17.79 -17.99
CA LEU A 150 -28.23 18.50 -16.97
C LEU A 150 -28.29 20.01 -17.27
N PRO A 151 -29.47 20.65 -17.10
CA PRO A 151 -29.59 22.10 -17.27
C PRO A 151 -28.76 22.83 -16.22
N LEU A 152 -27.89 23.73 -16.66
CA LEU A 152 -27.14 24.61 -15.76
C LEU A 152 -28.11 25.54 -15.01
N LYS A 153 -27.88 25.78 -13.71
CA LYS A 153 -28.60 26.82 -12.97
C LYS A 153 -28.35 28.19 -13.60
N GLN A 154 -29.28 29.14 -13.44
CA GLN A 154 -29.19 30.52 -13.97
C GLN A 154 -27.87 31.22 -13.56
N ASP A 155 -27.31 30.83 -12.43
CA ASP A 155 -26.07 31.29 -11.82
C ASP A 155 -24.82 30.49 -12.25
N LYS A 156 -24.89 29.69 -13.33
CA LYS A 156 -23.81 28.85 -13.90
C LYS A 156 -23.20 27.82 -12.94
N LYS A 157 -23.78 27.61 -11.76
CA LYS A 157 -23.38 26.57 -10.81
C LYS A 157 -23.92 25.20 -11.25
N ALA A 158 -23.19 24.14 -10.88
CA ALA A 158 -23.64 22.77 -11.12
C ALA A 158 -25.03 22.56 -10.50
N TYR A 159 -25.94 21.90 -11.23
CA TYR A 159 -27.28 21.57 -10.73
C TYR A 159 -27.22 20.76 -9.43
N TYR A 160 -26.18 19.95 -9.29
CA TYR A 160 -25.95 19.08 -8.16
C TYR A 160 -24.93 19.67 -7.17
N GLU A 161 -25.38 20.04 -5.97
CA GLU A 161 -24.58 20.77 -4.95
C GLU A 161 -23.40 19.98 -4.37
N PHE A 162 -23.38 18.65 -4.53
CA PHE A 162 -22.26 17.81 -4.11
C PHE A 162 -21.36 17.40 -5.29
N ALA A 163 -21.57 17.95 -6.50
CA ALA A 163 -20.78 17.59 -7.69
C ALA A 163 -19.27 17.71 -7.47
N SER A 164 -18.82 18.80 -6.86
CA SER A 164 -17.41 19.00 -6.50
C SER A 164 -16.87 17.86 -5.63
N LEU A 165 -17.64 17.41 -4.65
CA LEU A 165 -17.23 16.33 -3.75
C LEU A 165 -17.06 15.00 -4.50
N TRP A 166 -17.92 14.71 -5.48
CA TRP A 166 -17.82 13.49 -6.30
C TRP A 166 -16.64 13.54 -7.28
N HIS A 167 -16.28 14.73 -7.79
CA HIS A 167 -15.06 14.86 -8.59
C HIS A 167 -13.81 14.59 -7.75
N ILE A 168 -13.73 15.11 -6.52
CA ILE A 168 -12.63 14.82 -5.60
C ILE A 168 -12.58 13.32 -5.27
N TYR A 169 -13.73 12.70 -4.98
CA TYR A 169 -13.82 11.24 -4.76
C TYR A 169 -13.24 10.45 -5.93
N GLY A 170 -13.67 10.77 -7.16
CA GLY A 170 -13.20 10.10 -8.37
C GLY A 170 -11.69 10.25 -8.56
N LEU A 171 -11.14 11.45 -8.35
CA LEU A 171 -9.71 11.71 -8.46
C LEU A 171 -8.90 10.93 -7.41
N LEU A 172 -9.34 10.93 -6.14
CA LEU A 172 -8.68 10.16 -5.07
C LEU A 172 -8.78 8.66 -5.31
N SER A 173 -9.93 8.17 -5.81
CA SER A 173 -10.10 6.77 -6.15
C SER A 173 -9.13 6.34 -7.24
N MET A 174 -9.06 7.11 -8.34
CA MET A 174 -8.11 6.84 -9.42
C MET A 174 -6.66 6.92 -8.94
N ASN A 175 -6.32 7.87 -8.07
CA ASN A 175 -4.99 7.97 -7.49
C ASN A 175 -4.63 6.72 -6.65
N SER A 176 -5.56 6.24 -5.84
CA SER A 176 -5.36 5.04 -5.01
C SER A 176 -5.14 3.79 -5.85
N TRP A 177 -6.00 3.53 -6.83
CA TRP A 177 -5.85 2.36 -7.69
C TRP A 177 -4.63 2.42 -8.61
N PHE A 178 -4.22 3.63 -9.01
CA PHE A 178 -2.96 3.82 -9.73
C PHE A 178 -1.76 3.42 -8.87
N TRP A 179 -1.65 3.94 -7.63
CA TRP A 179 -0.54 3.58 -6.74
C TRP A 179 -0.57 2.12 -6.31
N SER A 180 -1.76 1.54 -6.15
CA SER A 180 -1.91 0.10 -5.91
C SER A 180 -1.39 -0.73 -7.07
N ALA A 181 -1.74 -0.39 -8.32
CA ALA A 181 -1.20 -1.07 -9.50
C ALA A 181 0.33 -0.93 -9.60
N VAL A 182 0.87 0.25 -9.30
CA VAL A 182 2.33 0.49 -9.31
C VAL A 182 3.01 -0.33 -8.22
N PHE A 183 2.50 -0.34 -6.99
CA PHE A 183 3.05 -1.10 -5.87
C PHE A 183 3.04 -2.61 -6.13
N HIS A 184 1.92 -3.17 -6.57
CA HIS A 184 1.83 -4.59 -6.92
C HIS A 184 2.68 -4.97 -8.14
N SER A 185 3.01 -4.01 -9.00
CA SER A 185 3.96 -4.22 -10.09
C SER A 185 5.39 -4.30 -9.57
N ARG A 186 5.76 -3.35 -8.70
CA ARG A 186 7.09 -3.20 -8.13
C ARG A 186 7.01 -2.66 -6.71
N ASP A 187 7.34 -3.54 -5.80
CA ASP A 187 7.34 -3.34 -4.37
C ASP A 187 8.68 -2.75 -3.92
N VAL A 188 8.69 -1.44 -3.66
CA VAL A 188 9.81 -0.70 -3.08
C VAL A 188 9.27 0.27 -2.04
N ASP A 189 10.09 0.68 -1.07
CA ASP A 189 9.66 1.54 0.05
C ASP A 189 8.82 2.75 -0.38
N LEU A 190 9.19 3.38 -1.51
CA LEU A 190 8.45 4.52 -2.05
C LEU A 190 7.05 4.14 -2.55
N THR A 191 6.93 3.06 -3.33
CA THR A 191 5.64 2.64 -3.90
C THR A 191 4.72 2.09 -2.81
N GLU A 192 5.28 1.41 -1.81
CA GLU A 192 4.57 0.96 -0.62
C GLU A 192 3.98 2.14 0.17
N LYS A 193 4.81 3.15 0.46
CA LYS A 193 4.35 4.36 1.15
C LYS A 193 3.24 5.09 0.39
N LEU A 194 3.38 5.20 -0.92
CA LEU A 194 2.40 5.91 -1.76
C LEU A 194 1.09 5.14 -1.90
N ASP A 195 1.14 3.81 -2.03
CA ASP A 195 -0.06 2.97 -2.03
C ASP A 195 -0.84 3.13 -0.73
N TYR A 196 -0.22 2.91 0.43
CA TYR A 196 -0.91 3.07 1.72
C TYR A 196 -1.39 4.51 1.96
N SER A 197 -0.60 5.52 1.61
CA SER A 197 -1.00 6.91 1.78
C SER A 197 -2.22 7.25 0.93
N SER A 198 -2.26 6.78 -0.32
CA SER A 198 -3.37 7.00 -1.24
C SER A 198 -4.64 6.26 -0.80
N ALA A 199 -4.51 5.02 -0.30
CA ALA A 199 -5.62 4.25 0.26
C ALA A 199 -6.21 4.92 1.51
N VAL A 200 -5.35 5.40 2.43
CA VAL A 200 -5.78 6.16 3.62
C VAL A 200 -6.50 7.45 3.22
N ALA A 201 -5.97 8.19 2.24
CA ALA A 201 -6.60 9.41 1.75
C ALA A 201 -7.99 9.14 1.15
N LEU A 202 -8.12 8.08 0.36
CA LEU A 202 -9.40 7.66 -0.21
C LEU A 202 -10.40 7.27 0.88
N LEU A 203 -10.02 6.42 1.83
CA LEU A 203 -10.91 5.98 2.92
C LEU A 203 -11.34 7.15 3.80
N GLY A 204 -10.40 7.99 4.21
CA GLY A 204 -10.68 9.17 5.01
C GLY A 204 -11.61 10.15 4.31
N TYR A 205 -11.40 10.40 3.02
CA TYR A 205 -12.29 11.24 2.23
C TYR A 205 -13.67 10.59 2.03
N SER A 206 -13.73 9.27 1.86
CA SER A 206 -14.99 8.53 1.73
C SER A 206 -15.83 8.64 3.00
N LEU A 207 -15.20 8.59 4.18
CA LEU A 207 -15.87 8.82 5.46
C LEU A 207 -16.44 10.24 5.56
N ILE A 208 -15.65 11.26 5.20
CA ILE A 208 -16.13 12.65 5.15
C ILE A 208 -17.33 12.77 4.21
N LEU A 209 -17.21 12.21 3.00
CA LEU A 209 -18.26 12.25 1.99
C LEU A 209 -19.54 11.57 2.48
N ALA A 210 -19.42 10.40 3.13
CA ALA A 210 -20.53 9.66 3.71
C ALA A 210 -21.26 10.49 4.78
N ILE A 211 -20.54 11.11 5.72
CA ILE A 211 -21.14 11.98 6.75
C ILE A 211 -21.86 13.16 6.09
N LEU A 212 -21.21 13.89 5.19
CA LEU A 212 -21.80 15.06 4.55
C LEU A 212 -23.05 14.72 3.73
N ARG A 213 -23.06 13.56 3.05
CA ARG A 213 -24.22 13.05 2.29
C ARG A 213 -25.34 12.57 3.20
N SER A 214 -25.04 11.75 4.20
CA SER A 214 -26.04 11.15 5.10
C SER A 214 -26.77 12.20 5.94
N PHE A 215 -26.07 13.22 6.42
CA PHE A 215 -26.68 14.35 7.13
C PHE A 215 -27.12 15.50 6.20
N ASN A 216 -26.97 15.33 4.87
CA ASN A 216 -27.33 16.34 3.86
C ASN A 216 -26.82 17.74 4.21
N VAL A 217 -25.54 17.84 4.60
CA VAL A 217 -24.90 19.09 5.01
C VAL A 217 -24.64 19.94 3.77
N ARG A 218 -25.43 21.00 3.58
CA ARG A 218 -25.35 21.89 2.41
C ARG A 218 -24.57 23.17 2.66
N ASP A 219 -24.56 23.63 3.89
CA ASP A 219 -23.82 24.83 4.27
C ASP A 219 -22.31 24.59 4.16
N GLU A 220 -21.61 25.46 3.44
CA GLU A 220 -20.17 25.28 3.16
C GLU A 220 -19.32 25.41 4.43
N ALA A 221 -19.70 26.29 5.37
CA ALA A 221 -18.98 26.42 6.63
C ALA A 221 -19.14 25.16 7.48
N ALA A 222 -20.35 24.62 7.57
CA ALA A 222 -20.63 23.35 8.24
C ALA A 222 -19.86 22.18 7.60
N ARG A 223 -19.76 22.13 6.26
CA ARG A 223 -18.94 21.11 5.57
C ARG A 223 -17.48 21.17 5.98
N VAL A 224 -16.89 22.37 6.03
CA VAL A 224 -15.51 22.58 6.45
C VAL A 224 -15.32 22.19 7.92
N MET A 225 -16.24 22.60 8.80
CA MET A 225 -16.20 22.25 10.22
C MET A 225 -16.23 20.74 10.45
N VAL A 226 -17.07 20.01 9.70
CA VAL A 226 -17.15 18.55 9.77
C VAL A 226 -15.92 17.89 9.17
N ALA A 227 -15.43 18.34 8.02
CA ALA A 227 -14.32 17.72 7.31
C ALA A 227 -12.95 17.95 7.97
N ALA A 228 -12.71 19.14 8.55
CA ALA A 228 -11.43 19.55 9.11
C ALA A 228 -10.80 18.54 10.11
N PRO A 229 -11.51 18.02 11.13
CA PRO A 229 -10.91 17.06 12.07
C PRO A 229 -10.50 15.74 11.39
N PHE A 230 -11.28 15.24 10.44
CA PHE A 230 -10.94 14.02 9.70
C PHE A 230 -9.76 14.25 8.75
N LEU A 231 -9.71 15.39 8.05
CA LEU A 231 -8.58 15.77 7.21
C LEU A 231 -7.30 15.93 8.02
N ALA A 232 -7.37 16.53 9.21
CA ALA A 232 -6.25 16.62 10.13
C ALA A 232 -5.74 15.22 10.53
N PHE A 233 -6.65 14.33 10.96
CA PHE A 233 -6.31 12.96 11.32
C PHE A 233 -5.65 12.19 10.16
N VAL A 234 -6.28 12.20 8.98
CA VAL A 234 -5.78 11.55 7.76
C VAL A 234 -4.39 12.07 7.40
N THR A 235 -4.21 13.39 7.44
CA THR A 235 -2.92 14.01 7.12
C THR A 235 -1.85 13.60 8.13
N THR A 236 -2.14 13.66 9.43
CA THR A 236 -1.20 13.22 10.47
C THR A 236 -0.84 11.74 10.33
N HIS A 237 -1.81 10.87 10.03
CA HIS A 237 -1.55 9.44 9.82
C HIS A 237 -0.69 9.19 8.57
N ILE A 238 -0.96 9.88 7.46
CA ILE A 238 -0.12 9.82 6.25
C ILE A 238 1.31 10.29 6.55
N LEU A 239 1.47 11.39 7.29
CA LEU A 239 2.80 11.88 7.71
C LEU A 239 3.52 10.85 8.59
N TYR A 240 2.82 10.20 9.52
CA TYR A 240 3.36 9.13 10.34
C TYR A 240 3.90 7.96 9.49
N LEU A 241 3.12 7.48 8.51
CA LEU A 241 3.53 6.39 7.62
C LEU A 241 4.74 6.74 6.76
N ASN A 242 4.87 8.01 6.34
CA ASN A 242 5.95 8.44 5.46
C ASN A 242 7.26 8.75 6.19
N PHE A 243 7.17 9.41 7.35
CA PHE A 243 8.32 10.02 8.03
C PHE A 243 8.78 9.31 9.32
N TYR A 244 7.92 8.52 9.97
CA TYR A 244 8.28 7.82 11.21
C TYR A 244 8.53 6.34 10.96
N THR A 245 7.47 5.54 11.02
CA THR A 245 7.55 4.08 10.88
C THR A 245 6.30 3.59 10.20
N LEU A 246 6.47 2.87 9.09
CA LEU A 246 5.39 2.21 8.40
C LEU A 246 5.03 0.93 9.17
N ASP A 247 4.18 1.08 10.18
CA ASP A 247 3.60 -0.05 10.91
C ASP A 247 2.37 -0.56 10.16
N TYR A 248 2.54 -1.67 9.43
CA TYR A 248 1.48 -2.30 8.67
C TYR A 248 0.29 -2.72 9.55
N GLY A 249 0.55 -3.22 10.76
CA GLY A 249 -0.49 -3.66 11.70
C GLY A 249 -1.33 -2.48 12.19
N TRP A 250 -0.67 -1.37 12.53
CA TRP A 250 -1.35 -0.13 12.89
C TRP A 250 -2.15 0.44 11.72
N ASN A 251 -1.55 0.54 10.53
CA ASN A 251 -2.23 1.01 9.33
C ASN A 251 -3.50 0.20 9.05
N MET A 252 -3.42 -1.12 9.19
CA MET A 252 -4.57 -1.99 8.96
C MET A 252 -5.70 -1.82 9.98
N LYS A 253 -5.38 -1.53 11.25
CA LYS A 253 -6.40 -1.18 12.25
C LYS A 253 -7.10 0.13 11.85
N VAL A 254 -6.35 1.15 11.49
CA VAL A 254 -6.89 2.47 11.09
C VAL A 254 -7.78 2.35 9.85
N CYS A 255 -7.32 1.66 8.80
CA CYS A 255 -8.10 1.45 7.58
C CYS A 255 -9.38 0.64 7.84
N LYS A 256 -9.33 -0.40 8.67
CA LYS A 256 -10.54 -1.19 9.02
C LYS A 256 -11.57 -0.34 9.77
N VAL A 257 -11.13 0.49 10.72
CA VAL A 257 -12.03 1.38 11.47
C VAL A 257 -12.69 2.40 10.54
N MET A 258 -11.93 3.06 9.67
CA MET A 258 -12.49 3.98 8.67
C MET A 258 -13.41 3.26 7.67
N GLY A 259 -13.05 2.03 7.27
CA GLY A 259 -13.85 1.16 6.43
C GLY A 259 -15.23 0.90 7.03
N VAL A 260 -15.28 0.35 8.24
CA VAL A 260 -16.56 0.08 8.94
C VAL A 260 -17.36 1.36 9.17
N ALA A 261 -16.70 2.46 9.52
CA ALA A 261 -17.37 3.73 9.81
C ALA A 261 -18.02 4.39 8.58
N HIS A 262 -17.55 4.10 7.35
CA HIS A 262 -18.15 4.66 6.14
C HIS A 262 -19.23 3.77 5.51
N GLU A 263 -19.26 2.48 5.85
CA GLU A 263 -20.26 1.52 5.37
C GLU A 263 -21.53 1.44 6.26
N GLY A 264 -21.46 1.93 7.49
CA GLY A 264 -22.57 1.97 8.45
C GLY A 264 -23.36 3.28 8.42
#